data_AF-A0A7S1E2Y8-F1
#
_entry.id   AF-A0A7S1E2Y8-F1
#
_cell.length_a   1.000
_cell.length_b   1.000
_cell.length_c   1.000
_cell.angle_alpha   90.00
_cell.angle_beta   90.00
_cell.angle_gamma   90.00
#
_symmetry.space_group_name_H-M   'P 1'
#
loop_
_entity.id
_entity.type
_entity.pdbx_description
1 polymer ?
#
loop_
_entity_poly.entity_id
_entity_poly.type
_entity_poly.pdbx_seq_one_letter_code
_entity_poly.pdbx_strand_id
1 'polypeptide(L)'
;HRRGAEGKLVEGEEHLRKIILGWYRIDGAEAYEICHQCVGRIDENTGVEIDDSIGTIRRGGEITTCGGQPCTVLPAAPIGYNRFHLRYQTKDGDWSSWSKVKNYKVEDVGHLEHEELKVEDAEYSEHEEL
;
A
#
# COMPACT_ATOMS: atom_id res chain seq x y z
N HIS A 1 7.26 -6.96 28.72
CA HIS A 1 8.45 -6.98 27.85
C HIS A 1 8.03 -7.35 26.43
N ARG A 2 8.12 -6.42 25.46
CA ARG A 2 7.83 -6.75 24.05
C ARG A 2 9.11 -7.32 23.42
N ARG A 3 9.16 -8.64 23.19
CA ARG A 3 10.16 -9.26 22.30
C ARG A 3 10.10 -8.51 20.95
N GLY A 4 11.22 -7.98 20.46
CA GLY A 4 11.31 -7.26 19.18
C GLY A 4 11.65 -5.76 19.24
N ALA A 5 11.77 -5.14 20.42
CA ALA A 5 12.14 -3.72 20.54
C ALA A 5 13.61 -3.40 20.19
N GLU A 6 14.47 -4.43 20.08
CA GLU A 6 15.91 -4.28 19.80
C GLU A 6 16.25 -4.33 18.30
N GLY A 7 15.26 -4.50 17.41
CA GLY A 7 15.50 -4.65 15.96
C GLY A 7 16.16 -5.98 15.57
N LYS A 8 16.27 -6.95 16.49
CA LYS A 8 16.73 -8.31 16.17
C LYS A 8 15.67 -9.03 15.35
N LEU A 9 16.11 -9.72 14.30
CA LEU A 9 15.26 -10.61 13.51
C LEU A 9 14.67 -11.70 14.42
N VAL A 10 13.39 -12.00 14.23
CA VAL A 10 12.71 -13.12 14.89
C VAL A 10 12.94 -14.35 14.03
N GLU A 11 13.42 -15.44 14.65
CA GLU A 11 13.66 -16.70 13.98
C GLU A 11 12.36 -17.23 13.33
N GLY A 12 12.41 -17.53 12.03
CA GLY A 12 11.26 -17.93 11.21
C GLY A 12 10.48 -16.77 10.56
N GLU A 13 10.74 -15.52 10.95
CA GLU A 13 10.11 -14.31 10.38
C GLU A 13 11.14 -13.42 9.68
N GLU A 14 12.30 -13.95 9.31
CA GLU A 14 13.38 -13.21 8.68
C GLU A 14 12.99 -12.60 7.33
N HIS A 15 11.93 -13.12 6.71
CA HIS A 15 11.33 -12.67 5.45
C HIS A 15 10.26 -11.58 5.63
N LEU A 16 9.98 -11.17 6.87
CA LEU A 16 8.97 -10.17 7.21
C LEU A 16 9.62 -8.90 7.78
N ARG A 17 8.99 -7.77 7.50
CA ARG A 17 9.39 -6.46 8.00
C ARG A 17 8.16 -5.68 8.44
N LYS A 18 8.36 -4.81 9.43
CA LYS A 18 7.38 -3.81 9.82
C LYS A 18 7.43 -2.64 8.84
N ILE A 19 6.31 -2.32 8.20
CA ILE A 19 6.14 -1.10 7.41
C ILE A 19 5.30 -0.12 8.21
N ILE A 20 5.76 1.14 8.26
CA ILE A 20 4.94 2.27 8.69
C ILE A 20 4.69 3.10 7.44
N LEU A 21 3.48 3.04 6.91
CA LEU A 21 3.08 3.80 5.73
C LEU A 21 2.38 5.06 6.20
N GLY A 22 2.98 6.23 5.94
CA GLY A 22 2.40 7.54 6.24
C GLY A 22 1.94 8.25 4.97
N TRP A 23 0.95 9.13 5.11
CA TRP A 23 0.48 10.00 4.02
C TRP A 23 0.09 11.38 4.55
N TYR A 24 -0.04 12.35 3.64
CA TYR A 24 -0.55 13.67 3.99
C TYR A 24 -2.05 13.63 4.25
N ARG A 25 -2.48 14.39 5.26
CA ARG A 25 -3.90 14.56 5.53
C ARG A 25 -4.57 15.23 4.33
N ILE A 26 -5.67 14.64 3.88
CA ILE A 26 -6.52 15.18 2.82
C ILE A 26 -7.61 16.00 3.50
N ASP A 27 -7.81 17.24 3.07
CA ASP A 27 -8.86 18.08 3.64
C ASP A 27 -10.25 17.49 3.35
N GLY A 28 -11.12 17.52 4.34
CA GLY A 28 -12.44 16.90 4.24
C GLY A 28 -12.49 15.36 4.33
N ALA A 29 -11.37 14.68 4.61
CA ALA A 29 -11.36 13.23 4.80
C ALA A 29 -11.73 12.83 6.24
N GLU A 30 -12.74 11.97 6.38
CA GLU A 30 -13.21 11.41 7.67
C GLU A 30 -12.61 10.01 7.95
N ALA A 31 -12.32 9.24 6.90
CA ALA A 31 -11.72 7.91 7.01
C ALA A 31 -10.76 7.63 5.84
N TYR A 32 -9.91 6.62 6.00
CA TYR A 32 -9.00 6.14 4.97
C TYR A 32 -9.10 4.62 4.82
N GLU A 33 -8.93 4.14 3.59
CA GLU A 33 -8.74 2.73 3.30
C GLU A 33 -7.44 2.54 2.52
N ILE A 34 -6.73 1.48 2.89
CA ILE A 34 -5.48 1.09 2.25
C ILE A 34 -5.64 -0.30 1.71
N CYS A 35 -5.38 -0.43 0.42
CA CYS A 35 -5.22 -1.72 -0.21
C CYS A 35 -3.73 -2.05 -0.24
N HIS A 36 -3.36 -3.21 0.32
CA HIS A 36 -1.99 -3.76 0.25
C HIS A 36 -1.99 -5.01 -0.62
N GLN A 37 -1.17 -5.00 -1.67
CA GLN A 37 -1.03 -6.10 -2.64
C GLN A 37 -2.32 -6.49 -3.39
N CYS A 38 -3.26 -5.56 -3.64
CA CYS A 38 -4.43 -5.87 -4.46
C CYS A 38 -4.14 -5.75 -5.96
N VAL A 39 -3.29 -6.67 -6.46
CA VAL A 39 -2.98 -6.78 -7.89
C VAL A 39 -4.26 -7.14 -8.65
N GLY A 40 -4.62 -6.33 -9.65
CA GLY A 40 -5.80 -6.57 -10.49
C GLY A 40 -7.14 -6.21 -9.85
N ARG A 41 -7.17 -5.76 -8.58
CA ARG A 41 -8.39 -5.31 -7.89
C ARG A 41 -8.74 -3.87 -8.19
N ILE A 42 -7.76 -3.04 -8.50
CA ILE A 42 -7.97 -1.60 -8.76
C ILE A 42 -7.54 -1.33 -10.20
N ASP A 43 -8.43 -0.68 -10.95
CA ASP A 43 -8.11 -0.14 -12.26
C ASP A 43 -7.15 1.04 -12.10
N GLU A 44 -5.91 0.90 -12.57
CA GLU A 44 -4.88 1.95 -12.46
C GLU A 44 -5.20 3.21 -13.28
N ASN A 45 -6.11 3.11 -14.25
CA ASN A 45 -6.53 4.22 -15.09
C ASN A 45 -7.71 4.98 -14.47
N THR A 46 -8.66 4.27 -13.86
CA THR A 46 -9.92 4.86 -13.36
C THR A 46 -9.99 4.98 -11.83
N GLY A 47 -9.17 4.23 -11.10
CA GLY A 47 -9.21 4.13 -9.64
C GLY A 47 -10.45 3.41 -9.12
N VAL A 48 -11.18 2.70 -9.99
CA VAL A 48 -12.36 1.92 -9.62
C VAL A 48 -11.94 0.51 -9.18
N GLU A 49 -12.67 -0.03 -8.21
CA GLU A 49 -12.51 -1.40 -7.73
C GLU A 49 -13.17 -2.38 -8.72
N ILE A 50 -12.38 -3.30 -9.27
CA ILE A 50 -12.79 -4.25 -10.31
C ILE A 50 -13.23 -5.59 -9.71
N ASP A 51 -12.60 -6.04 -8.62
CA ASP A 51 -12.86 -7.35 -8.00
C ASP A 51 -12.61 -7.35 -6.49
N ASP A 52 -13.62 -7.73 -5.71
CA ASP A 52 -13.58 -7.76 -4.24
C ASP A 52 -12.74 -8.91 -3.65
N SER A 53 -12.27 -9.87 -4.46
CA SER A 53 -11.75 -11.15 -3.98
C SER A 53 -10.22 -11.26 -3.82
N ILE A 54 -9.44 -10.27 -4.28
CA ILE A 54 -7.96 -10.31 -4.26
C ILE A 54 -7.35 -9.20 -3.38
N GLY A 55 -6.35 -9.54 -2.56
CA GLY A 55 -5.62 -8.60 -1.70
C GLY A 55 -6.26 -8.33 -0.33
N THR A 56 -5.55 -7.60 0.52
CA THR A 56 -6.09 -7.21 1.85
C THR A 56 -6.41 -5.72 1.86
N ILE A 57 -7.70 -5.38 1.94
CA ILE A 57 -8.12 -4.02 2.30
C ILE A 57 -8.04 -3.89 3.81
N ARG A 58 -7.16 -2.99 4.26
CA ARG A 58 -7.14 -2.52 5.63
C ARG A 58 -7.98 -1.26 5.72
N ARG A 59 -9.10 -1.37 6.42
CA ARG A 59 -9.86 -0.20 6.85
C ARG A 59 -9.05 0.50 7.92
N GLY A 60 -8.60 1.72 7.63
CA GLY A 60 -8.14 2.66 8.64
C GLY A 60 -9.36 3.20 9.38
N GLY A 61 -10.05 2.33 10.11
CA GLY A 61 -11.06 2.73 11.06
C GLY A 61 -10.33 3.46 12.17
N GLU A 62 -10.52 4.78 12.21
CA GLU A 62 -9.75 5.76 12.98
C GLU A 62 -8.37 6.08 12.39
N ILE A 63 -8.13 7.37 12.14
CA ILE A 63 -6.86 7.91 11.65
C ILE A 63 -5.81 7.70 12.74
N THR A 64 -5.13 6.56 12.75
CA THR A 64 -3.90 6.42 13.53
C THR A 64 -2.88 7.41 12.99
N THR A 65 -2.29 8.21 13.88
CA THR A 65 -1.23 9.15 13.51
C THR A 65 0.13 8.66 13.96
N CYS A 66 1.12 8.74 13.08
CA CYS A 66 2.53 8.53 13.39
C CYS A 66 3.23 9.88 13.22
N GLY A 67 3.73 10.47 14.31
CA GLY A 67 4.40 11.78 14.24
C GLY A 67 3.51 12.93 13.75
N GLY A 68 2.20 12.86 14.01
CA GLY A 68 1.23 13.89 13.61
C GLY A 68 0.66 13.72 12.19
N GLN A 69 1.14 12.75 11.42
CA GLN A 69 0.61 12.42 10.09
C GLN A 69 -0.22 11.13 10.14
N PRO A 70 -1.32 11.02 9.36
CA PRO A 70 -2.00 9.75 9.13
C PRO A 70 -1.03 8.64 8.74
N CYS A 71 -1.16 7.48 9.38
CA CYS A 71 -0.36 6.31 9.09
C CYS A 71 -1.10 5.00 9.33
N THR A 72 -0.58 3.94 8.72
CA THR A 72 -0.88 2.57 9.08
C THR A 72 0.40 1.82 9.39
N VAL A 73 0.29 0.87 10.31
CA VAL A 73 1.39 -0.02 10.69
C VAL A 73 1.07 -1.42 10.18
N LEU A 74 1.88 -1.92 9.26
CA LEU A 74 1.86 -3.30 8.81
C LEU A 74 2.96 -4.06 9.56
N PRO A 75 2.64 -4.86 10.59
CA PRO A 75 3.66 -5.47 11.44
C PRO A 75 4.44 -6.61 10.77
N ALA A 76 3.87 -7.22 9.72
CA ALA A 76 4.38 -8.43 9.08
C ALA A 76 4.19 -8.34 7.56
N ALA A 77 4.81 -7.35 6.92
CA ALA A 77 4.82 -7.23 5.47
C ALA A 77 6.00 -8.01 4.87
N PRO A 78 5.85 -8.63 3.69
CA PRO A 78 6.93 -9.37 3.06
C PRO A 78 8.07 -8.43 2.61
N ILE A 79 9.31 -8.92 2.66
CA ILE A 79 10.45 -8.32 1.95
C ILE A 79 10.16 -8.30 0.44
N GLY A 80 10.67 -7.29 -0.26
CA GLY A 80 10.49 -7.07 -1.68
C GLY A 80 9.48 -5.96 -1.97
N TYR A 81 8.90 -5.99 -3.17
CA TYR A 81 8.00 -4.93 -3.63
C TYR A 81 6.65 -5.00 -2.93
N ASN A 82 6.31 -3.93 -2.23
CA ASN A 82 5.04 -3.72 -1.57
C ASN A 82 4.23 -2.67 -2.33
N ARG A 83 3.08 -3.10 -2.85
CA ARG A 83 2.15 -2.27 -3.63
C ARG A 83 1.04 -1.75 -2.73
N PHE A 84 0.79 -0.44 -2.79
CA PHE A 84 -0.25 0.21 -2.01
C PHE A 84 -1.15 1.11 -2.85
N HIS A 85 -2.42 1.11 -2.51
CA HIS A 85 -3.38 2.12 -2.93
C HIS A 85 -4.04 2.73 -1.70
N LEU A 86 -4.40 4.00 -1.81
CA LEU A 86 -5.10 4.75 -0.77
C LEU A 86 -6.40 5.31 -1.36
N ARG A 87 -7.49 5.21 -0.61
CA ARG A 87 -8.68 6.03 -0.82
C ARG A 87 -9.12 6.66 0.49
N TYR A 88 -9.94 7.69 0.41
CA TYR A 88 -10.48 8.36 1.59
C TYR A 88 -11.99 8.51 1.47
N GLN A 89 -12.65 8.58 2.62
CA GLN A 89 -14.07 8.89 2.71
C GLN A 89 -14.25 10.38 2.94
N THR A 90 -15.11 11.01 2.15
CA THR A 90 -15.48 12.42 2.33
C THR A 90 -16.41 12.60 3.54
N LYS A 91 -16.63 13.85 3.94
CA LYS A 91 -17.61 14.21 4.99
C LYS A 91 -19.03 13.76 4.69
N ASP A 92 -19.37 13.63 3.41
CA ASP A 92 -20.70 13.21 2.95
C ASP A 92 -20.86 11.68 3.00
N GLY A 93 -19.80 10.94 3.33
CA GLY A 93 -19.79 9.49 3.44
C GLY A 93 -19.39 8.78 2.14
N ASP A 94 -19.14 9.50 1.07
CA ASP A 94 -18.71 8.94 -0.21
C ASP A 94 -17.22 8.59 -0.21
N TRP A 95 -16.87 7.46 -0.83
CA TRP A 95 -15.48 7.07 -1.02
C TRP A 95 -14.90 7.70 -2.29
N SER A 96 -13.69 8.24 -2.19
CA SER A 96 -12.91 8.63 -3.35
C SER A 96 -12.58 7.41 -4.21
N SER A 97 -12.28 7.65 -5.50
CA SER A 97 -11.53 6.67 -6.29
C SER A 97 -10.21 6.33 -5.58
N TRP A 98 -9.72 5.12 -5.83
CA TRP A 98 -8.41 4.69 -5.38
C TRP A 98 -7.30 5.50 -6.05
N SER A 99 -6.24 5.79 -5.30
CA SER A 99 -5.01 6.35 -5.85
C SER A 99 -4.38 5.39 -6.86
N LYS A 100 -3.53 5.94 -7.74
CA LYS A 100 -2.55 5.12 -8.48
C LYS A 100 -1.69 4.32 -7.52
N VAL A 101 -1.20 3.16 -7.97
CA VAL A 101 -0.29 2.33 -7.17
C VAL A 101 0.95 3.11 -6.73
N LYS A 102 1.31 2.94 -5.46
CA LYS A 102 2.62 3.31 -4.91
C LYS A 102 3.38 2.06 -4.52
N ASN A 103 4.59 1.92 -5.05
CA ASN A 103 5.46 0.78 -4.82
C ASN A 103 6.61 1.20 -3.91
N TYR A 104 6.92 0.33 -2.96
CA TYR A 104 8.06 0.47 -2.06
C TYR A 104 8.78 -0.86 -1.98
N LYS A 105 10.07 -0.88 -2.28
CA LYS A 105 10.91 -2.07 -2.17
C LYS A 105 11.44 -2.15 -0.75
N VAL A 106 11.00 -3.16 0.00
CA VAL A 106 11.42 -3.39 1.39
C VAL A 106 12.58 -4.37 1.37
N GLU A 107 13.81 -3.91 1.60
CA GLU A 107 14.99 -4.80 1.60
C GLU A 107 15.51 -5.04 3.03
N ASP A 108 15.78 -3.96 3.77
CA ASP A 108 16.35 -4.04 5.10
C ASP A 108 15.71 -3.07 6.09
N VAL A 109 16.10 -3.14 7.37
CA VAL A 109 15.65 -2.20 8.41
C VAL A 109 16.19 -0.78 8.13
N GLY A 110 15.33 0.09 7.62
CA GLY A 110 15.70 1.45 7.25
C GLY A 110 14.54 2.22 6.60
N HIS A 111 14.68 3.53 6.45
CA HIS A 111 13.71 4.39 5.76
C HIS A 111 13.67 3.99 4.28
N LEU A 112 12.46 3.80 3.73
CA LEU A 112 12.27 3.38 2.35
C LEU A 112 11.93 4.59 1.48
N GLU A 113 12.59 4.71 0.34
CA GLU A 113 12.21 5.66 -0.70
C GLU A 113 11.18 5.02 -1.64
N HIS A 114 10.29 5.86 -2.17
CA HIS A 114 9.35 5.42 -3.20
C HIS A 114 10.12 5.15 -4.49
N GLU A 115 9.97 3.95 -5.04
CA GLU A 115 10.42 3.65 -6.40
C GLU A 115 9.22 3.65 -7.34
N GLU A 116 9.24 4.51 -8.35
CA GLU A 116 8.33 4.37 -9.48
C GLU A 116 8.75 3.12 -10.25
N LEU A 117 7.84 2.13 -10.35
CA LEU A 117 8.06 1.02 -11.26
C LEU A 117 8.03 1.59 -12.67
N LYS A 118 9.18 1.62 -13.33
CA LYS A 118 9.21 1.80 -14.78
C LYS A 118 8.50 0.60 -15.38
N VAL A 119 7.37 0.86 -16.03
CA VAL A 119 6.76 -0.12 -16.94
C VAL A 119 7.62 -0.09 -18.21
N GLU A 120 8.79 -0.72 -18.15
CA GLU A 120 9.53 -1.09 -19.34
C GLU A 120 9.27 -2.59 -19.55
N ASP A 121 8.67 -2.88 -20.72
CA ASP A 121 8.54 -4.19 -21.37
C ASP A 121 7.39 -5.12 -20.93
N ALA A 122 6.17 -4.59 -20.89
CA ALA A 122 5.03 -5.39 -21.38
C ALA A 122 5.11 -5.38 -22.93
N GLU A 123 5.85 -6.33 -23.48
CA GLU A 123 5.94 -6.61 -24.91
C GLU A 123 4.53 -6.87 -25.46
N TYR A 124 3.92 -5.83 -26.01
CA TYR A 124 2.69 -5.92 -26.77
C TYR A 124 3.09 -6.43 -28.16
N SER A 125 3.10 -7.75 -28.33
CA SER A 125 3.25 -8.38 -29.64
C SER A 125 1.96 -8.14 -30.44
N GLU A 126 1.89 -7.03 -31.16
CA GLU A 126 1.04 -6.92 -32.33
C GLU A 126 1.61 -7.85 -33.40
N HIS A 127 1.10 -9.08 -33.45
CA HIS A 127 1.13 -9.85 -34.68
C HIS A 127 0.19 -9.17 -35.68
N GLU A 128 0.71 -8.15 -36.34
CA GLU A 128 0.25 -7.70 -37.64
C GLU A 128 0.79 -8.67 -38.69
N GLU A 129 -0.03 -9.62 -39.16
CA GLU A 129 0.18 -10.27 -40.45
C GLU A 129 -1.17 -10.46 -41.17
N LEU A 130 -1.38 -9.56 -42.15
CA LEU A 130 -1.98 -9.73 -43.48
C LEU A 130 -3.26 -10.58 -43.66
#